data_AF-K1ZLN2-F1
#
_entry.id   AF-K1ZLN2-F1
#
_cell.length_a   1.000
_cell.length_b   1.000
_cell.length_c   1.000
_cell.angle_alpha   90.00
_cell.angle_beta   90.00
_cell.angle_gamma   90.00
#
_symmetry.space_group_name_H-M   'P 1'
#
loop_
_entity.id
_entity.type
_entity.pdbx_description
1 polymer ?
#
loop_
_entity_poly.entity_id
_entity_poly.type
_entity_poly.pdbx_seq_one_letter_code
_entity_poly.pdbx_strand_id
1 'polypeptide(L)'
;MFDEKKFPMSVALFMTLLSLVCGLLVWIAPDFLLAIVKPFSHGMDWDLIWKPSITFGGLIWGLVDTFILSYILSWVFAKIYKSLK
;
A
#
# COMPACT_ATOMS: atom_id res chain seq x y z
N MET A 1 10.54 21.20 -7.39
CA MET A 1 10.71 20.38 -8.61
C MET A 1 10.97 18.97 -8.15
N PHE A 2 10.17 17.99 -8.55
CA PHE A 2 10.37 16.61 -8.12
C PHE A 2 11.70 16.09 -8.69
N ASP A 3 12.61 15.72 -7.80
CA ASP A 3 13.87 15.09 -8.17
C ASP A 3 13.57 13.62 -8.54
N GLU A 4 13.87 13.25 -9.78
CA GLU A 4 13.56 11.94 -10.36
C GLU A 4 14.17 10.76 -9.61
N LYS A 5 15.15 11.00 -8.74
CA LYS A 5 15.79 9.96 -7.92
C LYS A 5 15.31 10.01 -6.47
N LYS A 6 15.20 11.21 -5.89
CA LYS A 6 14.86 11.35 -4.46
C LYS A 6 13.38 11.15 -4.18
N PHE A 7 12.50 11.64 -5.05
CA PHE A 7 11.05 11.56 -4.83
C PHE A 7 10.53 10.11 -4.90
N PRO A 8 10.91 9.29 -5.88
CA PRO A 8 10.40 7.92 -5.94
C PRO A 8 10.86 7.07 -4.76
N MET A 9 12.07 7.32 -4.28
CA MET A 9 12.64 6.59 -3.15
C MET A 9 11.94 6.91 -1.82
N SER A 10 11.60 8.17 -1.58
CA SER A 10 10.84 8.56 -0.38
C SER A 10 9.40 8.07 -0.40
N VAL A 11 8.74 8.10 -1.57
CA VAL A 11 7.39 7.52 -1.72
C VAL A 11 7.42 6.01 -1.50
N ALA A 12 8.38 5.30 -2.10
CA ALA A 12 8.49 3.86 -1.93
C ALA A 12 8.71 3.47 -0.46
N LEU A 13 9.63 4.13 0.23
CA LEU A 13 9.87 3.89 1.66
C LEU A 13 8.63 4.16 2.51
N PHE A 14 7.95 5.28 2.27
CA PHE A 14 6.73 5.62 3.00
C PHE A 14 5.63 4.58 2.79
N MET A 15 5.37 4.19 1.54
CA MET A 15 4.35 3.20 1.21
C MET A 15 4.68 1.81 1.75
N THR A 16 5.95 1.41 1.74
CA THR A 16 6.38 0.14 2.34
C THR A 16 6.20 0.13 3.86
N LEU A 17 6.54 1.23 4.54
CA LEU A 17 6.31 1.35 5.98
C LEU A 17 4.81 1.33 6.32
N LEU A 18 4.00 2.04 5.53
CA LEU A 18 2.55 2.03 5.70
C LEU A 18 1.99 0.62 5.47
N SER A 19 2.43 -0.07 4.41
CA SER A 19 2.05 -1.46 4.11
C SER A 19 2.44 -2.43 5.22
N LEU A 20 3.62 -2.26 5.83
CA LEU A 20 4.05 -3.03 6.99
C LEU A 20 3.10 -2.85 8.17
N VAL A 21 2.79 -1.61 8.51
CA VAL A 21 1.87 -1.29 9.62
C VAL A 21 0.49 -1.88 9.33
N CYS A 22 -0.07 -1.64 8.15
CA CYS A 22 -1.36 -2.20 7.76
C CYS A 22 -1.38 -3.73 7.79
N GLY A 23 -0.35 -4.38 7.25
CA GLY A 23 -0.22 -5.84 7.25
C GLY A 23 -0.16 -6.42 8.66
N LEU A 24 0.58 -5.79 9.57
CA LEU A 24 0.64 -6.18 10.98
C LEU A 24 -0.69 -5.97 11.69
N LEU A 25 -1.39 -4.86 11.44
CA LEU A 25 -2.73 -4.63 12.01
C LEU A 25 -3.74 -5.68 11.51
N VAL A 26 -3.73 -6.04 10.23
CA VAL A 26 -4.63 -7.11 9.71
C VAL A 26 -4.27 -8.45 10.36
N TRP A 27 -2.99 -8.71 10.61
CA TRP A 27 -2.54 -9.94 11.22
C TRP A 27 -2.94 -10.06 12.71
N ILE A 28 -2.91 -8.95 13.46
CA ILE A 28 -3.23 -8.93 14.90
C ILE A 28 -4.72 -8.76 15.16
N ALA A 29 -5.38 -7.85 14.44
CA ALA A 29 -6.76 -7.43 14.70
C ALA A 29 -7.55 -7.25 13.38
N PRO A 30 -7.81 -8.37 12.65
CA PRO A 30 -8.50 -8.31 11.36
C PRO A 30 -9.91 -7.73 11.46
N ASP A 31 -10.65 -8.05 12.53
CA ASP A 31 -12.04 -7.60 12.71
C ASP A 31 -12.13 -6.09 13.00
N PHE A 32 -11.14 -5.54 13.71
CA PHE A 32 -11.06 -4.11 13.96
C PHE A 32 -10.87 -3.33 12.66
N LEU A 33 -9.97 -3.81 11.80
CA LEU A 33 -9.76 -3.21 10.48
C LEU A 33 -10.98 -3.36 9.57
N LEU A 34 -11.66 -4.51 9.60
CA LEU A 34 -12.90 -4.71 8.86
C LEU A 34 -13.97 -3.72 9.30
N ALA A 35 -14.13 -3.50 10.62
CA ALA A 35 -15.07 -2.54 11.18
C ALA A 35 -14.74 -1.09 10.77
N ILE A 36 -13.47 -0.76 10.58
CA ILE A 36 -13.05 0.53 10.04
C ILE A 36 -13.38 0.64 8.55
N VAL A 37 -13.08 -0.39 7.74
CA VAL A 37 -13.20 -0.34 6.28
C VAL A 37 -14.66 -0.38 5.80
N LYS A 38 -15.51 -1.20 6.45
CA LYS A 38 -16.92 -1.42 6.11
C LYS A 38 -17.75 -0.13 5.92
N PRO A 39 -17.67 0.91 6.78
CA PRO A 39 -18.40 2.16 6.57
C PRO A 39 -17.90 3.00 5.39
N PHE A 40 -16.63 2.87 4.97
CA PHE A 40 -16.10 3.64 3.83
C PHE A 40 -16.46 3.04 2.48
N SER A 41 -16.98 1.82 2.45
CA SER A 41 -17.09 0.99 1.26
C SER A 41 -18.56 0.68 1.00
N HIS A 42 -19.23 1.67 0.42
CA HIS A 42 -20.66 1.61 0.15
C HIS A 42 -20.95 0.54 -0.92
N GLY A 43 -21.86 -0.39 -0.62
CA GLY A 43 -22.32 -1.41 -1.58
C GLY A 43 -21.45 -2.67 -1.65
N MET A 44 -20.45 -2.83 -0.78
CA MET A 44 -19.63 -4.04 -0.72
C MET A 44 -19.92 -4.82 0.57
N ASP A 45 -20.36 -6.08 0.42
CA ASP A 45 -20.52 -6.98 1.56
C ASP A 45 -19.17 -7.63 1.90
N TRP A 46 -18.44 -6.99 2.81
CA TRP A 46 -17.14 -7.47 3.24
C TRP A 46 -17.22 -8.77 4.05
N ASP A 47 -18.36 -9.11 4.64
CA ASP A 47 -18.47 -10.34 5.42
C ASP A 47 -18.33 -11.57 4.51
N LEU A 48 -18.61 -11.42 3.21
CA LEU A 48 -18.44 -12.47 2.19
C LEU A 48 -17.02 -12.53 1.59
N ILE A 49 -16.31 -11.39 1.58
CA ILE A 49 -15.06 -11.21 0.81
C ILE A 49 -13.83 -11.21 1.73
N TRP A 50 -13.97 -10.73 2.96
CA TRP A 50 -12.88 -10.55 3.91
C TRP A 50 -12.44 -11.89 4.51
N LYS A 51 -11.41 -12.49 3.91
CA LYS A 51 -10.78 -13.74 4.38
C LYS A 51 -9.29 -13.47 4.64
N PRO A 52 -8.94 -12.85 5.78
CA PRO A 52 -7.56 -12.48 6.07
C PRO A 52 -6.73 -13.74 6.32
N SER A 53 -6.02 -14.21 5.29
CA SER A 53 -5.01 -15.26 5.40
C SER A 53 -3.62 -14.65 5.22
N ILE A 54 -3.13 -13.93 6.23
CA ILE A 54 -1.78 -13.36 6.18
C ILE A 54 -0.78 -14.40 6.69
N THR A 55 0.09 -14.86 5.79
CA THR A 55 1.27 -15.63 6.15
C THR A 55 2.46 -14.69 6.29
N PHE A 56 3.45 -15.07 7.11
CA PHE A 56 4.68 -14.28 7.26
C PHE A 56 5.41 -14.08 5.92
N GLY A 57 5.46 -15.13 5.09
CA GLY A 57 6.01 -15.05 3.74
C GLY A 57 5.23 -14.10 2.83
N GLY A 58 3.89 -14.13 2.90
CA GLY A 58 3.02 -13.20 2.16
C GLY A 58 3.20 -11.75 2.59
N LEU A 59 3.43 -11.50 3.88
CA LEU A 59 3.71 -10.16 4.39
C LEU A 59 5.04 -9.61 3.86
N ILE A 60 6.13 -10.39 3.93
CA ILE A 60 7.43 -9.98 3.36
C ILE A 60 7.32 -9.74 1.85
N TRP A 61 6.67 -10.66 1.13
CA TRP A 61 6.49 -10.52 -0.31
C TRP A 61 5.70 -9.26 -0.66
N GLY A 62 4.63 -8.98 0.09
CA GLY A 62 3.84 -7.76 -0.04
C GLY A 62 4.65 -6.48 0.19
N LEU A 63 5.62 -6.48 1.13
CA LEU A 63 6.50 -5.32 1.34
C LEU A 63 7.41 -5.05 0.14
N VAL A 64 8.01 -6.10 -0.41
CA VAL A 64 8.87 -6.02 -1.59
C VAL A 64 8.06 -5.53 -2.79
N ASP A 65 6.88 -6.11 -3.01
CA ASP A 65 6.01 -5.75 -4.12
C ASP A 65 5.51 -4.30 -3.99
N THR A 66 5.08 -3.91 -2.78
CA THR A 66 4.68 -2.52 -2.48
C THR A 66 5.83 -1.54 -2.75
N PHE A 67 7.05 -1.88 -2.33
CA PHE A 67 8.23 -1.03 -2.54
C PHE A 67 8.48 -0.81 -4.04
N ILE A 68 8.55 -1.90 -4.80
CA ILE A 68 8.86 -1.88 -6.24
C ILE A 68 7.77 -1.12 -6.99
N LEU A 69 6.49 -1.44 -6.76
CA LEU A 69 5.37 -0.80 -7.43
C LEU A 69 5.30 0.69 -7.10
N SER A 70 5.43 1.05 -5.83
CA SER A 70 5.40 2.45 -5.40
C SER A 70 6.55 3.26 -6.00
N TYR A 71 7.75 2.67 -6.07
CA TYR A 71 8.91 3.30 -6.72
C TYR A 71 8.65 3.52 -8.22
N ILE A 72 8.18 2.50 -8.94
CA ILE A 72 7.92 2.60 -10.38
C ILE A 72 6.84 3.64 -10.66
N LEU A 73 5.71 3.59 -9.94
CA LEU A 73 4.60 4.51 -10.12
C LEU A 73 5.00 5.96 -9.84
N SER A 74 5.72 6.21 -8.75
CA SER A 74 6.18 7.55 -8.39
C SER A 74 7.27 8.07 -9.32
N TRP A 75 8.11 7.20 -9.89
CA TRP A 75 9.07 7.57 -10.93
C TRP A 75 8.38 7.94 -12.25
N VAL A 76 7.40 7.14 -12.69
CA VAL A 76 6.59 7.44 -13.88
C VAL A 76 5.86 8.78 -13.68
N PHE A 77 5.27 8.99 -12.51
CA PHE A 77 4.62 10.25 -12.15
C PHE A 77 5.59 11.44 -12.22
N ALA A 78 6.79 11.32 -11.62
CA ALA A 78 7.79 12.38 -11.65
C ALA A 78 8.22 12.74 -13.09
N LYS A 79 8.38 11.73 -13.96
CA LYS A 79 8.68 11.93 -15.39
C LYS A 79 7.57 12.69 -16.12
N ILE A 80 6.32 12.25 -15.97
CA ILE A 80 5.16 12.89 -16.62
C ILE A 80 5.01 14.33 -16.14
N TYR A 81 5.13 14.56 -14.83
CA TYR A 81 5.01 15.90 -14.26
C TYR A 81 6.09 16.85 -14.78
N LYS A 82 7.31 16.34 -14.99
CA LYS A 82 8.41 17.12 -15.57
C LYS A 82 8.20 17.37 -17.06
N SER A 83 7.59 16.45 -17.82
CA SER A 83 7.35 16.65 -19.26
C SER A 83 6.19 17.61 -19.55
N LEU A 84 5.27 17.80 -18.60
CA LEU A 84 4.15 18.73 -18.71
C LEU A 84 4.50 20.18 -18.33
N LYS A 85 5.73 20.42 -17.85
CA LYS A 85 6.20 21.72 -17.40
C LYS A 85 7.36 22.20 -18.27
#